data_AF-A0A2H0G683-F1
#
_entry.id   AF-A0A2H0G683-F1
#
_cell.length_a   1.000
_cell.length_b   1.000
_cell.length_c   1.000
_cell.angle_alpha   90.00
_cell.angle_beta   90.00
_cell.angle_gamma   90.00
#
_symmetry.space_group_name_H-M   'P 1'
#
loop_
_entity.id
_entity.type
_entity.pdbx_description
1 polymer ?
#
loop_
_entity_poly.entity_id
_entity_poly.type
_entity_poly.pdbx_seq_one_letter_code
_entity_poly.pdbx_strand_id
1 'polypeptide(L)'
;METKKTTPKKDPIFLIGLILIPISFGIYLFLYFKNQNAGNTFRENEGVYYINYVIAAAYFIFSVFIYFFKHKFKFSHYSYKRFACALILFAISCFTINIPFPIFHKFSAWVNVYLIVMHLALLATCFLDALPKLLKHLVFFGVGLGTVMALYFTIYLLPFLPIMFLGAVFFGLSLHLGTPLILLITLLVQFFKNGKDTKIAFYLGVALPLLIVVVYIFQWNSTKKLIDKTHATIITRPDNKLPNWVLLSQELGDDFFTERILKGDLIYETHLFSDNWGIMGNQNSLDELKEHDPLVVLGAELLGTLSLNREDKLKILESKFDLRHATKRKLWSGESLSTSTVLSNIQVFPDYRLAYTEKIIRIKNNSNRKWTKQEEALYT
;
A
#
# COMPACT_ATOMS: atom_id res chain seq x y z
N MET A 1 -52.27 4.00 -25.00
CA MET A 1 -51.77 3.34 -23.77
C MET A 1 -50.38 3.88 -23.50
N GLU A 2 -50.32 5.02 -22.80
CA GLU A 2 -49.06 5.72 -22.51
C GLU A 2 -48.23 4.92 -21.50
N THR A 3 -47.02 4.55 -21.93
CA THR A 3 -46.00 4.00 -21.05
C THR A 3 -45.53 5.08 -20.10
N LYS A 4 -46.03 5.05 -18.86
CA LYS A 4 -45.49 5.84 -17.73
C LYS A 4 -43.98 5.59 -17.64
N LYS A 5 -43.18 6.53 -18.15
CA LYS A 5 -41.77 6.67 -17.78
C LYS A 5 -41.73 6.95 -16.28
N THR A 6 -41.50 5.91 -15.50
CA THR A 6 -41.20 6.00 -14.08
C THR A 6 -39.88 6.75 -13.93
N THR A 7 -39.96 8.05 -13.67
CA THR A 7 -38.81 8.83 -13.24
C THR A 7 -38.17 8.12 -12.03
N PRO A 8 -36.88 7.78 -12.06
CA PRO A 8 -36.24 7.06 -10.97
C PRO A 8 -36.34 7.92 -9.70
N LYS A 9 -37.06 7.40 -8.71
CA LYS A 9 -37.21 8.03 -7.39
C LYS A 9 -35.80 8.19 -6.82
N LYS A 10 -35.36 9.44 -6.59
CA LYS A 10 -34.03 9.73 -6.01
C LYS A 10 -33.91 8.99 -4.68
N ASP A 11 -32.87 8.17 -4.52
CA ASP A 11 -32.56 7.49 -3.25
C ASP A 11 -31.66 8.41 -2.41
N PRO A 12 -32.21 9.13 -1.41
CA PRO A 12 -31.44 10.13 -0.66
C PRO A 12 -30.29 9.49 0.14
N ILE A 13 -30.45 8.25 0.61
CA ILE A 13 -29.40 7.55 1.38
C ILE A 13 -28.24 7.17 0.48
N PHE A 14 -28.51 6.79 -0.77
CA PHE A 14 -27.45 6.55 -1.75
C PHE A 14 -26.70 7.85 -2.08
N LEU A 15 -27.41 8.97 -2.25
CA LEU A 15 -26.79 10.27 -2.49
C LEU A 15 -25.89 10.73 -1.32
N ILE A 16 -26.33 10.53 -0.08
CA ILE A 16 -25.50 10.77 1.11
C ILE A 16 -24.21 9.94 1.04
N GLY A 17 -24.32 8.66 0.68
CA GLY A 17 -23.15 7.78 0.50
C GLY A 17 -22.16 8.32 -0.54
N LEU A 18 -22.66 8.80 -1.68
CA LEU A 18 -21.83 9.41 -2.72
C LEU A 18 -21.10 10.67 -2.26
N ILE A 19 -21.69 11.45 -1.35
CA ILE A 19 -21.07 12.66 -0.76
C ILE A 19 -20.05 12.28 0.32
N LEU A 20 -20.35 11.27 1.14
CA LEU A 20 -19.46 10.84 2.22
C LEU A 20 -18.16 10.20 1.71
N ILE A 21 -18.19 9.47 0.59
CA ILE A 21 -16.98 8.85 0.00
C ILE A 21 -15.84 9.86 -0.24
N PRO A 22 -16.02 10.95 -1.01
CA PRO A 22 -14.96 11.92 -1.24
C PRO A 22 -14.57 12.68 0.03
N ILE A 23 -15.50 12.93 0.95
CA ILE A 23 -15.19 13.53 2.26
C ILE A 23 -14.26 12.62 3.06
N SER A 24 -14.62 11.35 3.22
CA SER A 24 -13.81 10.37 3.94
C SER A 24 -12.46 10.13 3.29
N PHE A 25 -12.41 10.09 1.95
CA PHE A 25 -11.16 9.97 1.21
C PHE A 25 -10.28 11.22 1.40
N GLY A 26 -10.86 12.43 1.39
CA GLY A 26 -10.15 13.67 1.69
C GLY A 26 -9.57 13.70 3.10
N ILE A 27 -10.33 13.24 4.10
CA ILE A 27 -9.85 13.08 5.48
C ILE A 27 -8.68 12.08 5.53
N TYR A 28 -8.81 10.94 4.85
CA TYR A 28 -7.74 9.95 4.76
C TYR A 28 -6.46 10.55 4.16
N LEU A 29 -6.55 11.23 3.00
CA LEU A 29 -5.40 11.86 2.35
C LEU A 29 -4.76 12.93 3.24
N PHE A 30 -5.56 13.77 3.88
CA PHE A 30 -5.07 14.77 4.82
C PHE A 30 -4.28 14.12 5.96
N LEU A 31 -4.81 13.08 6.59
CA LEU A 31 -4.14 12.36 7.66
C LEU A 31 -2.89 11.61 7.18
N TYR A 32 -2.94 11.01 6.00
CA TYR A 32 -1.82 10.30 5.40
C TYR A 32 -0.63 11.23 5.13
N PHE A 33 -0.85 12.35 4.44
CA PHE A 33 0.22 13.32 4.16
C PHE A 33 0.69 14.02 5.42
N LYS A 34 -0.23 14.32 6.36
CA LYS A 34 0.16 14.87 7.65
C LYS A 34 1.06 13.90 8.41
N ASN A 35 0.75 12.61 8.46
CA ASN A 35 1.56 11.61 9.14
C ASN A 35 2.94 11.41 8.47
N GLN A 36 3.02 11.48 7.14
CA GLN A 36 4.32 11.45 6.44
C GLN A 36 5.20 12.66 6.78
N ASN A 37 4.59 13.84 6.92
CA ASN A 37 5.34 15.07 7.21
C ASN A 37 5.58 15.29 8.71
N ALA A 38 4.76 14.68 9.57
CA ALA A 38 4.84 14.76 11.02
C ALA A 38 5.57 13.53 11.56
N GLY A 39 6.90 13.48 11.46
CA GLY A 39 7.67 12.35 12.00
C GLY A 39 7.26 12.06 13.46
N ASN A 40 6.91 10.81 13.78
CA ASN A 40 6.50 10.21 15.08
C ASN A 40 5.83 11.10 16.15
N THR A 41 5.18 12.20 15.76
CA THR A 41 4.66 13.23 16.67
C THR A 41 3.17 13.10 16.94
N PHE A 42 2.55 12.01 16.50
CA PHE A 42 1.10 11.89 16.51
C PHE A 42 0.59 10.82 17.46
N ARG A 43 0.86 10.99 18.76
CA ARG A 43 0.15 10.26 19.84
C ARG A 43 -0.76 11.14 20.71
N GLU A 44 -0.80 12.45 20.47
CA GLU A 44 -1.64 13.37 21.26
C GLU A 44 -3.06 13.54 20.72
N ASN A 45 -3.40 12.96 19.55
CA ASN A 45 -4.73 13.09 18.96
C ASN A 45 -5.20 11.84 18.18
N GLU A 46 -5.05 10.65 18.79
CA GLU A 46 -5.44 9.35 18.21
C GLU A 46 -6.92 9.31 17.77
N GLY A 47 -7.78 10.11 18.41
CA GLY A 47 -9.21 10.21 18.09
C GLY A 47 -9.53 10.59 16.64
N VAL A 48 -8.66 11.38 15.99
CA VAL A 48 -8.90 11.87 14.62
C VAL A 48 -8.89 10.73 13.59
N TYR A 49 -8.13 9.65 13.84
CA TYR A 49 -8.09 8.49 12.95
C TYR A 49 -9.40 7.66 12.97
N TYR A 50 -10.24 7.85 13.99
CA TYR A 50 -11.53 7.17 14.09
C TYR A 50 -12.68 7.94 13.42
N ILE A 51 -12.45 9.13 12.85
CA ILE A 51 -13.51 9.90 12.17
C ILE A 51 -14.09 9.10 11.00
N ASN A 52 -13.23 8.51 10.17
CA ASN A 52 -13.67 7.68 9.04
C ASN A 52 -14.36 6.39 9.51
N TYR A 53 -13.96 5.86 10.68
CA TYR A 53 -14.66 4.75 11.32
C TYR A 53 -16.09 5.12 11.71
N VAL A 54 -16.28 6.26 12.38
CA VAL A 54 -17.61 6.74 12.77
C VAL A 54 -18.48 6.99 11.54
N ILE A 55 -17.94 7.61 10.48
CA ILE A 55 -18.67 7.83 9.23
C ILE A 55 -19.10 6.51 8.60
N ALA A 56 -18.18 5.55 8.46
CA ALA A 56 -18.45 4.24 7.86
C ALA A 56 -19.48 3.45 8.69
N ALA A 57 -19.30 3.40 10.01
CA ALA A 57 -20.21 2.72 10.93
C ALA A 57 -21.61 3.35 10.92
N ALA A 58 -21.72 4.67 11.02
CA ALA A 58 -23.01 5.36 10.98
C ALA A 58 -23.72 5.11 9.64
N TYR A 59 -23.03 5.28 8.51
CA TYR A 59 -23.61 5.00 7.20
C TYR A 59 -24.07 3.55 7.09
N PHE A 60 -23.26 2.59 7.53
CA PHE A 60 -23.63 1.17 7.52
C PHE A 60 -24.84 0.86 8.40
N ILE A 61 -24.91 1.43 9.61
CA ILE A 61 -26.03 1.22 10.52
C ILE A 61 -27.33 1.74 9.88
N PHE A 62 -27.33 2.97 9.37
CA PHE A 62 -28.53 3.57 8.78
C PHE A 62 -28.94 2.93 7.44
N SER A 63 -27.97 2.60 6.59
CA SER A 63 -28.24 2.13 5.23
C SER A 63 -28.49 0.63 5.15
N VAL A 64 -27.82 -0.16 6.01
CA VAL A 64 -27.79 -1.62 5.97
C VAL A 64 -28.45 -2.22 7.20
N PHE A 65 -27.95 -1.91 8.40
CA PHE A 65 -28.31 -2.62 9.63
C PHE A 65 -29.77 -2.40 10.02
N ILE A 66 -30.21 -1.14 10.17
CA ILE A 66 -31.60 -0.81 10.54
C ILE A 66 -32.58 -1.35 9.50
N TYR A 67 -32.24 -1.23 8.23
CA TYR A 67 -33.08 -1.71 7.13
C TYR A 67 -33.19 -3.24 7.12
N PHE A 68 -32.09 -3.94 7.40
CA PHE A 68 -32.03 -5.40 7.48
C PHE A 68 -32.89 -5.96 8.62
N PHE A 69 -32.84 -5.36 9.81
CA PHE A 69 -33.70 -5.74 10.94
C PHE A 69 -35.16 -5.41 10.69
N LYS A 70 -35.47 -4.25 10.11
CA LYS A 70 -36.84 -3.85 9.77
C LYS A 70 -37.53 -4.84 8.82
N HIS A 71 -36.76 -5.46 7.92
CA HIS A 71 -37.27 -6.45 6.97
C HIS A 71 -37.06 -7.91 7.41
N LYS A 72 -36.91 -8.16 8.72
CA LYS A 72 -36.78 -9.50 9.31
C LYS A 72 -35.73 -10.36 8.59
N PHE A 73 -34.52 -9.83 8.41
CA PHE A 73 -33.37 -10.54 7.83
C PHE A 73 -33.52 -10.90 6.33
N LYS A 74 -34.47 -10.31 5.60
CA LYS A 74 -34.65 -10.54 4.16
C LYS A 74 -33.66 -9.72 3.32
N PHE A 75 -32.57 -10.34 2.89
CA PHE A 75 -31.57 -9.74 2.00
C PHE A 75 -32.10 -9.31 0.62
N SER A 76 -33.25 -9.81 0.17
CA SER A 76 -33.82 -9.52 -1.15
C SER A 76 -34.32 -8.07 -1.33
N HIS A 77 -34.59 -7.36 -0.23
CA HIS A 77 -35.13 -5.99 -0.26
C HIS A 77 -34.05 -4.91 -0.14
N TYR A 78 -32.80 -5.32 -0.03
CA TYR A 78 -31.68 -4.45 0.27
C TYR A 78 -31.12 -3.77 -0.99
N SER A 79 -30.82 -2.47 -0.90
CA SER A 79 -30.28 -1.69 -2.02
C SER A 79 -28.78 -1.96 -2.18
N TYR A 80 -28.41 -2.65 -3.26
CA TYR A 80 -27.01 -2.91 -3.58
C TYR A 80 -26.17 -1.63 -3.69
N LYS A 81 -26.79 -0.53 -4.16
CA LYS A 81 -26.11 0.77 -4.31
C LYS A 81 -25.65 1.32 -2.97
N ARG A 82 -26.50 1.21 -1.95
CA ARG A 82 -26.17 1.60 -0.58
C ARG A 82 -25.05 0.71 -0.02
N PHE A 83 -25.06 -0.58 -0.33
CA PHE A 83 -23.99 -1.50 0.11
C PHE A 83 -22.64 -1.16 -0.48
N ALA A 84 -22.59 -0.88 -1.78
CA ALA A 84 -21.36 -0.51 -2.45
C ALA A 84 -20.76 0.73 -1.78
N CYS A 85 -21.58 1.76 -1.48
CA CYS A 85 -21.13 2.92 -0.73
C CYS A 85 -20.62 2.57 0.68
N ALA A 86 -21.36 1.75 1.43
CA ALA A 86 -20.95 1.34 2.77
C ALA A 86 -19.60 0.61 2.76
N LEU A 87 -19.40 -0.27 1.78
CA LEU A 87 -18.18 -1.06 1.65
C LEU A 87 -16.96 -0.20 1.27
N ILE A 88 -17.15 0.78 0.38
CA ILE A 88 -16.11 1.76 0.04
C ILE A 88 -15.75 2.61 1.27
N LEU A 89 -16.74 3.05 2.05
CA LEU A 89 -16.50 3.80 3.29
C LEU A 89 -15.76 2.95 4.32
N PHE A 90 -16.11 1.67 4.47
CA PHE A 90 -15.36 0.74 5.32
C PHE A 90 -13.92 0.57 4.86
N ALA A 91 -13.67 0.42 3.54
CA ALA A 91 -12.32 0.32 3.03
C ALA A 91 -11.49 1.59 3.33
N ILE A 92 -12.06 2.78 3.14
CA ILE A 92 -11.41 4.05 3.50
C ILE A 92 -11.12 4.11 5.01
N SER A 93 -12.07 3.64 5.83
CA SER A 93 -11.87 3.51 7.29
C SER A 93 -10.71 2.56 7.62
N CYS A 94 -10.62 1.38 6.98
CA CYS A 94 -9.49 0.45 7.13
C CYS A 94 -8.16 1.15 6.84
N PHE A 95 -8.06 1.85 5.71
CA PHE A 95 -6.82 2.55 5.34
C PHE A 95 -6.48 3.68 6.30
N THR A 96 -7.48 4.34 6.89
CA THR A 96 -7.27 5.41 7.87
C THR A 96 -6.75 4.86 9.20
N ILE A 97 -7.34 3.75 9.69
CA ILE A 97 -6.91 3.08 10.92
C ILE A 97 -5.53 2.43 10.74
N ASN A 98 -5.18 2.00 9.53
CA ASN A 98 -3.87 1.43 9.22
C ASN A 98 -2.71 2.45 9.36
N ILE A 99 -2.99 3.75 9.47
CA ILE A 99 -1.96 4.77 9.68
C ILE A 99 -1.35 4.65 11.09
N PRO A 100 -2.14 4.73 12.19
CA PRO A 100 -1.61 4.54 13.55
C PRO A 100 -1.43 3.07 13.95
N PHE A 101 -2.22 2.15 13.37
CA PHE A 101 -2.18 0.71 13.69
C PHE A 101 -1.90 -0.11 12.42
N PRO A 102 -0.63 -0.17 11.97
CA PRO A 102 -0.30 -0.82 10.71
C PRO A 102 -0.52 -2.33 10.78
N ILE A 103 -1.52 -2.80 10.04
CA ILE A 103 -1.73 -4.21 9.67
C ILE A 103 -1.01 -4.48 8.35
N PHE A 104 -1.06 -3.49 7.46
CA PHE A 104 -0.28 -3.43 6.23
C PHE A 104 0.86 -2.45 6.40
N HIS A 105 2.03 -2.85 5.90
CA HIS A 105 3.10 -1.91 5.57
C HIS A 105 2.65 -0.91 4.49
N LYS A 106 3.43 0.15 4.29
CA LYS A 106 3.09 1.20 3.30
C LYS A 106 2.92 0.57 1.93
N PHE A 107 1.79 0.78 1.27
CA PHE A 107 1.59 0.24 -0.08
C PHE A 107 2.47 0.94 -1.11
N SER A 108 2.94 0.16 -2.07
CA SER A 108 3.58 0.69 -3.26
C SER A 108 2.66 1.62 -4.05
N ALA A 109 3.25 2.54 -4.82
CA ALA A 109 2.48 3.52 -5.59
C ALA A 109 1.47 2.85 -6.53
N TRP A 110 1.86 1.76 -7.19
CA TRP A 110 1.00 1.04 -8.12
C TRP A 110 -0.15 0.33 -7.40
N VAL A 111 0.06 -0.20 -6.18
CA VAL A 111 -1.00 -0.82 -5.37
C VAL A 111 -2.04 0.23 -4.99
N ASN A 112 -1.61 1.43 -4.58
CA ASN A 112 -2.54 2.52 -4.27
C ASN A 112 -3.44 2.89 -5.47
N VAL A 113 -2.86 3.00 -6.67
CA VAL A 113 -3.63 3.25 -7.90
C VAL A 113 -4.59 2.09 -8.19
N TYR A 114 -4.14 0.85 -8.04
CA TYR A 114 -4.96 -0.34 -8.24
C TYR A 114 -6.18 -0.35 -7.31
N LEU A 115 -5.96 -0.05 -6.03
CA LEU A 115 -7.02 0.04 -5.03
C LEU A 115 -8.06 1.11 -5.40
N ILE A 116 -7.63 2.28 -5.86
CA ILE A 116 -8.56 3.34 -6.32
C ILE A 116 -9.39 2.83 -7.50
N VAL A 117 -8.75 2.24 -8.51
CA VAL A 117 -9.44 1.71 -9.70
C VAL A 117 -10.48 0.64 -9.32
N MET A 118 -10.14 -0.27 -8.42
CA MET A 118 -11.07 -1.29 -7.92
C MET A 118 -12.32 -0.67 -7.27
N HIS A 119 -12.15 0.32 -6.38
CA HIS A 119 -13.28 0.95 -5.69
C HIS A 119 -14.12 1.83 -6.63
N LEU A 120 -13.50 2.51 -7.60
CA LEU A 120 -14.22 3.23 -8.65
C LEU A 120 -15.01 2.29 -9.54
N ALA A 121 -14.45 1.13 -9.90
CA ALA A 121 -15.17 0.10 -10.66
C ALA A 121 -16.39 -0.41 -9.89
N LEU A 122 -16.23 -0.71 -8.59
CA LEU A 122 -17.38 -1.07 -7.73
C LEU A 122 -18.43 0.04 -7.70
N LEU A 123 -18.03 1.30 -7.49
CA LEU A 123 -18.96 2.42 -7.46
C LEU A 123 -19.70 2.59 -8.79
N ALA A 124 -19.00 2.44 -9.91
CA ALA A 124 -19.57 2.53 -11.25
C ALA A 124 -20.62 1.44 -11.53
N THR A 125 -20.57 0.28 -10.84
CA THR A 125 -21.65 -0.72 -10.93
C THR A 125 -23.02 -0.18 -10.48
N CYS A 126 -23.05 0.87 -9.64
CA CYS A 126 -24.29 1.53 -9.19
C CYS A 126 -24.99 2.34 -10.29
N PHE A 127 -24.31 2.58 -11.41
CA PHE A 127 -24.77 3.43 -12.50
C PHE A 127 -24.92 2.67 -13.83
N LEU A 128 -24.85 1.33 -13.81
CA LEU A 128 -24.89 0.51 -15.04
C LEU A 128 -26.05 0.86 -15.97
N ASP A 129 -27.25 1.14 -15.44
CA ASP A 129 -28.43 1.48 -16.25
C ASP A 129 -28.24 2.76 -17.09
N ALA A 130 -27.42 3.70 -16.61
CA ALA A 130 -27.14 4.97 -17.27
C ALA A 130 -25.90 4.92 -18.18
N LEU A 131 -25.11 3.84 -18.13
CA LEU A 131 -23.84 3.75 -18.85
C LEU A 131 -24.02 3.19 -20.28
N PRO A 132 -23.34 3.77 -21.29
CA PRO A 132 -23.26 3.18 -22.63
C PRO A 132 -22.50 1.85 -22.61
N LYS A 133 -22.67 1.04 -23.66
CA LYS A 133 -22.10 -0.32 -23.76
C LYS A 133 -20.60 -0.36 -23.51
N LEU A 134 -19.83 0.58 -24.08
CA LEU A 134 -18.38 0.64 -23.89
C LEU A 134 -18.00 0.84 -22.41
N LEU A 135 -18.64 1.79 -21.73
CA LEU A 135 -18.37 2.03 -20.31
C LEU A 135 -18.75 0.83 -19.44
N LYS A 136 -19.82 0.09 -19.76
CA LYS A 136 -20.13 -1.17 -19.07
C LYS A 136 -18.99 -2.19 -19.18
N HIS A 137 -18.39 -2.32 -20.36
CA HIS A 137 -17.24 -3.24 -20.54
C HIS A 137 -16.04 -2.78 -19.70
N LEU A 138 -15.73 -1.48 -19.69
CA LEU A 138 -14.65 -0.93 -18.86
C LEU A 138 -14.91 -1.13 -17.36
N VAL A 139 -16.16 -0.96 -16.91
CA VAL A 139 -16.55 -1.22 -15.52
C VAL A 139 -16.30 -2.69 -15.17
N PHE A 140 -16.76 -3.63 -15.99
CA PHE A 140 -16.58 -5.05 -15.69
C PHE A 140 -15.13 -5.55 -15.86
N PHE A 141 -14.34 -4.91 -16.72
CA PHE A 141 -12.88 -5.10 -16.73
C PHE A 141 -12.26 -4.66 -15.39
N GLY A 142 -12.64 -3.47 -14.89
CA GLY A 142 -12.22 -2.99 -13.57
C GLY A 142 -12.69 -3.87 -12.40
N VAL A 143 -13.90 -4.44 -12.48
CA VAL A 143 -14.39 -5.44 -11.51
C VAL A 143 -13.55 -6.72 -11.55
N GLY A 144 -13.10 -7.15 -12.74
CA GLY A 144 -12.18 -8.28 -12.90
C GLY A 144 -10.83 -8.02 -12.24
N LEU A 145 -10.22 -6.85 -12.50
CA LEU A 145 -9.01 -6.41 -11.81
C LEU A 145 -9.21 -6.41 -10.28
N GLY A 146 -10.27 -5.75 -9.81
CA GLY A 146 -10.62 -5.68 -8.41
C GLY A 146 -10.78 -7.04 -7.73
N THR A 147 -11.29 -8.04 -8.46
CA THR A 147 -11.47 -9.40 -7.95
C THR A 147 -10.13 -10.05 -7.58
N VAL A 148 -9.09 -9.87 -8.42
CA VAL A 148 -7.75 -10.42 -8.16
C VAL A 148 -7.09 -9.73 -6.98
N MET A 149 -7.19 -8.41 -6.89
CA MET A 149 -6.64 -7.65 -5.76
C MET A 149 -7.36 -7.94 -4.44
N ALA A 150 -8.70 -8.03 -4.45
CA ALA A 150 -9.49 -8.39 -3.28
C ALA A 150 -9.18 -9.83 -2.82
N LEU A 151 -8.96 -10.76 -3.75
CA LEU A 151 -8.53 -12.12 -3.44
C LEU A 151 -7.16 -12.13 -2.76
N TYR A 152 -6.20 -11.39 -3.29
CA TYR A 152 -4.87 -11.27 -2.68
C TYR A 152 -4.97 -10.79 -1.22
N PHE A 153 -5.67 -9.68 -0.96
CA PHE A 153 -5.82 -9.17 0.42
C PHE A 153 -6.65 -10.08 1.32
N THR A 154 -7.58 -10.85 0.76
CA THR A 154 -8.32 -11.87 1.50
C THR A 154 -7.39 -12.99 1.96
N ILE A 155 -6.48 -13.44 1.09
CA ILE A 155 -5.48 -14.46 1.42
C ILE A 155 -4.51 -13.89 2.46
N TYR A 156 -3.98 -12.69 2.26
CA TYR A 156 -3.06 -12.05 3.21
C TYR A 156 -3.68 -11.94 4.62
N LEU A 157 -4.96 -11.57 4.73
CA LEU A 157 -5.66 -11.48 6.02
C LEU A 157 -6.28 -12.79 6.52
N LEU A 158 -6.10 -13.90 5.81
CA LEU A 158 -6.72 -15.19 6.14
C LEU A 158 -6.47 -15.63 7.60
N PRO A 159 -5.25 -15.53 8.16
CA PRO A 159 -4.98 -15.91 9.55
C PRO A 159 -5.79 -15.08 10.57
N PHE A 160 -6.24 -13.88 10.19
CA PHE A 160 -6.94 -12.95 11.06
C PHE A 160 -8.48 -13.03 10.92
N LEU A 161 -9.00 -13.77 9.94
CA LEU A 161 -10.46 -13.91 9.77
C LEU A 161 -11.17 -14.53 11.00
N PRO A 162 -10.60 -15.48 11.76
CA PRO A 162 -11.24 -15.95 13.00
C PRO A 162 -11.43 -14.83 14.04
N ILE A 163 -10.47 -13.90 14.13
CA ILE A 163 -10.51 -12.75 15.06
C ILE A 163 -11.64 -11.78 14.70
N MET A 164 -11.99 -11.68 13.41
CA MET A 164 -13.14 -10.90 12.94
C MET A 164 -14.40 -11.23 13.74
N PHE A 165 -14.71 -12.53 13.91
CA PHE A 165 -15.93 -12.99 14.58
C PHE A 165 -15.91 -12.68 16.08
N LEU A 166 -14.77 -12.84 16.75
CA LEU A 166 -14.63 -12.54 18.19
C LEU A 166 -14.74 -11.04 18.47
N GLY A 167 -14.08 -10.20 17.67
CA GLY A 167 -14.11 -8.75 17.88
C GLY A 167 -15.39 -8.05 17.41
N ALA A 168 -16.22 -8.72 16.58
CA ALA A 168 -17.45 -8.15 16.06
C ALA A 168 -18.45 -7.87 17.18
N VAL A 169 -18.32 -8.63 18.29
CA VAL A 169 -19.13 -8.50 19.50
C VAL A 169 -18.73 -7.29 20.35
N PHE A 170 -17.45 -6.90 20.35
CA PHE A 170 -16.94 -5.96 21.34
C PHE A 170 -16.85 -4.51 20.86
N PHE A 171 -16.49 -4.21 19.61
CA PHE A 171 -16.40 -2.80 19.17
C PHE A 171 -16.57 -2.55 17.66
N GLY A 172 -16.93 -3.55 16.84
CA GLY A 172 -17.12 -3.39 15.38
C GLY A 172 -15.84 -3.13 14.57
N LEU A 173 -14.73 -2.77 15.23
CA LEU A 173 -13.41 -2.58 14.63
C LEU A 173 -12.89 -3.85 13.94
N SER A 174 -13.09 -5.03 14.51
CA SER A 174 -12.64 -6.29 13.88
C SER A 174 -13.35 -6.62 12.58
N LEU A 175 -14.53 -6.02 12.30
CA LEU A 175 -15.21 -6.16 11.00
C LEU A 175 -14.35 -5.61 9.86
N HIS A 176 -13.40 -4.72 10.15
CA HIS A 176 -12.45 -4.20 9.18
C HIS A 176 -11.57 -5.31 8.57
N LEU A 177 -11.23 -6.34 9.37
CA LEU A 177 -10.46 -7.50 8.92
C LEU A 177 -11.20 -8.31 7.84
N GLY A 178 -12.54 -8.31 7.86
CA GLY A 178 -13.38 -8.98 6.87
C GLY A 178 -13.61 -8.19 5.58
N THR A 179 -13.20 -6.92 5.53
CA THR A 179 -13.50 -6.02 4.40
C THR A 179 -13.05 -6.58 3.05
N PRO A 180 -11.82 -7.10 2.89
CA PRO A 180 -11.38 -7.65 1.60
C PRO A 180 -12.21 -8.85 1.14
N LEU A 181 -12.61 -9.73 2.05
CA LEU A 181 -13.46 -10.88 1.74
C LEU A 181 -14.86 -10.45 1.30
N ILE A 182 -15.47 -9.50 2.03
CA ILE A 182 -16.79 -8.96 1.69
C ILE A 182 -16.73 -8.25 0.33
N LEU A 183 -15.62 -7.55 0.05
CA LEU A 183 -15.36 -6.90 -1.24
C LEU A 183 -15.24 -7.91 -2.38
N LEU A 184 -14.46 -8.98 -2.20
CA LEU A 184 -14.33 -10.08 -3.16
C LEU A 184 -15.70 -10.67 -3.50
N ILE A 185 -16.48 -11.04 -2.49
CA ILE A 185 -17.83 -11.60 -2.68
C ILE A 185 -18.72 -10.60 -3.42
N THR A 186 -18.67 -9.32 -3.06
CA THR A 186 -19.50 -8.28 -3.68
C THR A 186 -19.17 -8.11 -5.17
N LEU A 187 -17.88 -8.05 -5.52
CA LEU A 187 -17.44 -7.94 -6.91
C LEU A 187 -17.90 -9.13 -7.75
N LEU A 188 -17.75 -10.35 -7.22
CA LEU A 188 -18.22 -11.57 -7.88
C LEU A 188 -19.75 -11.57 -8.06
N VAL A 189 -20.51 -11.20 -7.02
CA VAL A 189 -21.97 -11.10 -7.11
C VAL A 189 -22.41 -10.09 -8.16
N GLN A 190 -21.74 -8.93 -8.25
CA GLN A 190 -22.03 -7.93 -9.27
C GLN A 190 -21.75 -8.47 -10.68
N PHE A 191 -20.65 -9.19 -10.87
CA PHE A 191 -20.35 -9.85 -12.13
C PHE A 191 -21.42 -10.88 -12.51
N PHE A 192 -21.78 -11.81 -11.63
CA PHE A 192 -22.74 -12.86 -11.96
C PHE A 192 -24.17 -12.34 -12.20
N LYS A 193 -24.57 -11.26 -11.52
CA LYS A 193 -25.89 -10.64 -11.72
C LYS A 193 -25.96 -9.77 -12.97
N ASN A 194 -24.96 -8.92 -13.19
CA ASN A 194 -25.06 -7.81 -14.14
C ASN A 194 -24.03 -7.88 -15.29
N GLY A 195 -23.01 -8.74 -15.20
CA GLY A 195 -21.87 -8.78 -16.12
C GLY A 195 -21.95 -9.83 -17.23
N LYS A 196 -23.12 -10.45 -17.44
CA LYS A 196 -23.27 -11.56 -18.41
C LYS A 196 -22.92 -11.17 -19.85
N ASP A 197 -23.23 -9.94 -20.25
CA ASP A 197 -22.94 -9.42 -21.60
C ASP A 197 -21.51 -8.86 -21.72
N THR A 198 -20.78 -8.78 -20.62
CA THR A 198 -19.42 -8.21 -20.53
C THR A 198 -18.42 -9.23 -19.99
N LYS A 199 -18.72 -10.53 -20.10
CA LYS A 199 -17.88 -11.64 -19.59
C LYS A 199 -16.44 -11.57 -20.08
N ILE A 200 -16.24 -11.31 -21.37
CA ILE A 200 -14.91 -11.20 -21.96
C ILE A 200 -14.11 -10.09 -21.27
N ALA A 201 -14.73 -8.92 -21.06
CA ALA A 201 -14.06 -7.80 -20.40
C ALA A 201 -13.68 -8.16 -18.94
N PHE A 202 -14.57 -8.81 -18.20
CA PHE A 202 -14.27 -9.29 -16.85
C PHE A 202 -13.11 -10.30 -16.83
N TYR A 203 -13.14 -11.33 -17.69
CA TYR A 203 -12.08 -12.33 -17.74
C TYR A 203 -10.74 -11.76 -18.21
N LEU A 204 -10.73 -10.78 -19.11
CA LEU A 204 -9.51 -10.04 -19.45
C LEU A 204 -8.99 -9.23 -18.25
N GLY A 205 -9.89 -8.63 -17.47
CA GLY A 205 -9.55 -7.94 -16.22
C GLY A 205 -8.96 -8.88 -15.16
N VAL A 206 -9.37 -10.15 -15.12
CA VAL A 206 -8.76 -11.18 -14.26
C VAL A 206 -7.45 -11.71 -14.84
N ALA A 207 -7.41 -11.99 -16.14
CA ALA A 207 -6.27 -12.61 -16.79
C ALA A 207 -5.05 -11.69 -16.84
N LEU A 208 -5.23 -10.38 -17.04
CA LEU A 208 -4.14 -9.42 -17.12
C LEU A 208 -3.24 -9.39 -15.86
N PRO A 209 -3.76 -9.17 -14.63
CA PRO A 209 -2.92 -9.16 -13.44
C PRO A 209 -2.31 -10.53 -13.16
N LEU A 210 -3.02 -11.63 -13.45
CA LEU A 210 -2.44 -12.97 -13.31
C LEU A 210 -1.28 -13.19 -14.28
N LEU A 211 -1.39 -12.75 -15.54
CA LEU A 211 -0.31 -12.80 -16.51
C LEU A 211 0.90 -11.98 -16.04
N ILE A 212 0.67 -10.78 -15.51
CA ILE A 212 1.73 -9.94 -14.92
C ILE A 212 2.43 -10.69 -13.78
N VAL A 213 1.68 -11.33 -12.89
CA VAL A 213 2.24 -12.15 -11.80
C VAL A 213 3.10 -13.29 -12.36
N VAL A 214 2.62 -14.03 -13.36
CA VAL A 214 3.39 -15.13 -13.98
C VAL A 214 4.70 -14.62 -14.58
N VAL A 215 4.65 -13.54 -15.37
CA VAL A 215 5.84 -12.93 -15.97
C VAL A 215 6.81 -12.44 -14.89
N TYR A 216 6.28 -11.79 -13.86
CA TYR A 216 7.09 -11.28 -12.75
C TYR A 216 7.79 -12.41 -11.98
N ILE A 217 7.09 -13.49 -11.66
CA ILE A 217 7.65 -14.67 -10.98
C ILE A 217 8.74 -15.32 -11.84
N PHE A 218 8.53 -15.42 -13.16
CA PHE A 218 9.54 -15.98 -14.06
C PHE A 218 10.83 -15.14 -14.07
N GLN A 219 10.69 -13.82 -14.15
CA GLN A 219 11.84 -12.91 -14.11
C GLN A 219 12.52 -12.92 -12.74
N TRP A 220 11.74 -12.91 -11.66
CA TRP A 220 12.25 -13.05 -10.29
C TRP A 220 13.12 -14.31 -10.14
N ASN A 221 12.61 -15.47 -10.60
CA ASN A 221 13.34 -16.74 -10.52
C ASN A 221 14.65 -16.69 -11.32
N SER A 222 14.58 -16.16 -12.54
CA SER A 222 15.72 -16.11 -13.46
C SER A 222 16.83 -15.22 -12.90
N THR A 223 16.48 -14.02 -12.43
CA THR A 223 17.43 -13.09 -11.82
C THR A 223 17.97 -13.62 -10.48
N LYS A 224 17.12 -14.20 -9.63
CA LYS A 224 17.56 -14.82 -8.36
C LYS A 224 18.58 -15.94 -8.61
N LYS A 225 18.29 -16.86 -9.53
CA LYS A 225 19.21 -17.96 -9.88
C LYS A 225 20.54 -17.44 -10.44
N LEU A 226 20.50 -16.37 -11.23
CA LEU A 226 21.72 -15.71 -11.72
C LEU A 226 22.55 -15.18 -10.55
N ILE A 227 21.94 -14.41 -9.65
CA ILE A 227 22.63 -13.85 -8.45
C ILE A 227 23.23 -14.99 -7.60
N ASP A 228 22.43 -16.02 -7.28
CA ASP A 228 22.87 -17.13 -6.43
C ASP A 228 24.02 -17.93 -7.08
N LYS A 229 23.93 -18.19 -8.40
CA LYS A 229 24.99 -18.89 -9.15
C LYS A 229 26.28 -18.07 -9.22
N THR A 230 26.16 -16.76 -9.49
CA THR A 230 27.30 -15.85 -9.52
C THR A 230 27.97 -15.77 -8.15
N HIS A 231 27.19 -15.62 -7.08
CA HIS A 231 27.69 -15.60 -5.71
C HIS A 231 28.43 -16.90 -5.34
N ALA A 232 27.85 -18.06 -5.65
CA ALA A 232 28.48 -19.37 -5.42
C ALA A 232 29.78 -19.54 -6.22
N THR A 233 29.83 -19.03 -7.45
CA THR A 233 31.04 -19.05 -8.29
C THR A 233 32.14 -18.16 -7.70
N ILE A 234 31.78 -16.97 -7.20
CA ILE A 234 32.72 -16.05 -6.56
C ILE A 234 33.33 -16.68 -5.31
N ILE A 235 32.51 -17.27 -4.43
CA ILE A 235 33.00 -17.89 -3.18
C ILE A 235 34.00 -19.02 -3.43
N THR A 236 33.88 -19.75 -4.55
CA THR A 236 34.74 -20.90 -4.87
C THR A 236 35.99 -20.56 -5.68
N ARG A 237 36.20 -19.27 -6.04
CA ARG A 237 37.41 -18.85 -6.76
C ARG A 237 38.64 -18.84 -5.82
N PRO A 238 39.73 -19.54 -6.18
CA PRO A 238 40.88 -19.75 -5.27
C PRO A 238 41.72 -18.48 -4.98
N ASP A 239 41.63 -17.42 -5.80
CA ASP A 239 42.55 -16.27 -5.75
C ASP A 239 41.86 -14.90 -5.57
N ASN A 240 40.72 -14.84 -4.88
CA ASN A 240 40.00 -13.57 -4.69
C ASN A 240 40.70 -12.63 -3.71
N LYS A 241 41.25 -11.51 -4.22
CA LYS A 241 41.83 -10.43 -3.41
C LYS A 241 40.82 -9.39 -2.93
N LEU A 242 39.63 -9.36 -3.55
CA LEU A 242 38.57 -8.39 -3.25
C LEU A 242 37.45 -9.04 -2.42
N PRO A 243 36.74 -8.28 -1.57
CA PRO A 243 35.56 -8.78 -0.87
C PRO A 243 34.49 -9.33 -1.84
N ASN A 244 33.80 -10.40 -1.44
CA ASN A 244 32.81 -11.09 -2.28
C ASN A 244 31.71 -10.15 -2.80
N TRP A 245 31.22 -9.21 -1.97
CA TRP A 245 30.21 -8.24 -2.38
C TRP A 245 30.70 -7.29 -3.49
N VAL A 246 32.00 -6.95 -3.53
CA VAL A 246 32.59 -6.10 -4.58
C VAL A 246 32.54 -6.86 -5.90
N LEU A 247 33.05 -8.09 -5.91
CA LEU A 247 33.06 -8.96 -7.09
C LEU A 247 31.64 -9.24 -7.59
N LEU A 248 30.71 -9.50 -6.67
CA LEU A 248 29.31 -9.73 -7.01
C LEU A 248 28.70 -8.45 -7.62
N SER A 249 28.93 -7.28 -7.03
CA SER A 249 28.42 -6.01 -7.55
C SER A 249 28.90 -5.70 -8.98
N GLN A 250 30.12 -6.13 -9.33
CA GLN A 250 30.69 -5.97 -10.68
C GLN A 250 30.01 -6.88 -11.71
N GLU A 251 29.58 -8.08 -11.31
CA GLU A 251 28.99 -9.08 -12.22
C GLU A 251 27.46 -8.97 -12.36
N LEU A 252 26.76 -8.36 -11.40
CA LEU A 252 25.30 -8.21 -11.47
C LEU A 252 24.85 -7.24 -12.59
N GLY A 253 23.57 -7.26 -12.96
CA GLY A 253 22.96 -6.18 -13.75
C GLY A 253 22.55 -4.99 -12.88
N ASP A 254 22.36 -3.81 -13.47
CA ASP A 254 21.68 -2.65 -12.86
C ASP A 254 20.18 -2.62 -13.22
N ASP A 255 19.57 -3.81 -13.33
CA ASP A 255 18.19 -3.97 -13.77
C ASP A 255 17.17 -3.93 -12.62
N PHE A 256 15.92 -3.68 -13.01
CA PHE A 256 14.76 -3.56 -12.13
C PHE A 256 14.56 -4.77 -11.19
N PHE A 257 14.80 -6.00 -11.67
CA PHE A 257 14.60 -7.20 -10.86
C PHE A 257 15.75 -7.39 -9.89
N THR A 258 16.99 -7.16 -10.32
CA THR A 258 18.17 -7.24 -9.44
C THR A 258 18.02 -6.29 -8.25
N GLU A 259 17.62 -5.03 -8.50
CA GLU A 259 17.40 -4.05 -7.44
C GLU A 259 16.32 -4.52 -6.43
N ARG A 260 15.16 -4.97 -6.92
CA ARG A 260 14.04 -5.39 -6.07
C ARG A 260 14.35 -6.63 -5.24
N ILE A 261 15.03 -7.61 -5.84
CA ILE A 261 15.45 -8.83 -5.15
C ILE A 261 16.47 -8.49 -4.05
N LEU A 262 17.44 -7.61 -4.32
CA LEU A 262 18.40 -7.14 -3.31
C LEU A 262 17.73 -6.35 -2.18
N LYS A 263 16.67 -5.60 -2.49
CA LYS A 263 15.85 -4.86 -1.51
C LYS A 263 14.88 -5.75 -0.70
N GLY A 264 14.72 -7.02 -1.06
CA GLY A 264 13.87 -7.97 -0.34
C GLY A 264 14.34 -8.14 1.11
N ASP A 265 13.40 -8.06 2.06
CA ASP A 265 13.60 -8.10 3.52
C ASP A 265 14.37 -6.89 4.10
N LEU A 266 14.70 -5.91 3.24
CA LEU A 266 15.26 -4.61 3.64
C LEU A 266 14.23 -3.49 3.54
N ILE A 267 13.61 -3.35 2.37
CA ILE A 267 12.63 -2.31 2.03
C ILE A 267 11.29 -2.95 1.69
N TYR A 268 11.27 -4.15 1.11
CA TYR A 268 10.03 -4.83 0.79
C TYR A 268 9.71 -5.93 1.80
N GLU A 269 8.43 -6.08 2.11
CA GLU A 269 7.91 -7.27 2.74
C GLU A 269 8.10 -8.49 1.83
N THR A 270 8.55 -9.60 2.41
CA THR A 270 8.85 -10.84 1.68
C THR A 270 8.01 -12.02 2.11
N HIS A 271 7.14 -11.83 3.11
CA HIS A 271 6.30 -12.88 3.68
C HIS A 271 4.83 -12.55 3.47
N LEU A 272 4.06 -13.57 3.07
CA LEU A 272 2.62 -13.44 2.86
C LEU A 272 1.84 -13.36 4.18
N PHE A 273 2.32 -14.07 5.19
CA PHE A 273 1.79 -14.02 6.55
C PHE A 273 2.88 -13.44 7.44
N SER A 274 2.66 -12.21 7.93
CA SER A 274 3.62 -11.59 8.84
C SER A 274 3.59 -12.28 10.21
N ASP A 275 4.75 -12.76 10.66
CA ASP A 275 4.95 -13.32 12.01
C ASP A 275 4.92 -12.24 13.10
N ASN A 276 5.14 -10.98 12.73
CA ASN A 276 5.15 -9.85 13.65
C ASN A 276 3.81 -9.13 13.62
N TRP A 277 2.95 -9.53 14.54
CA TRP A 277 1.80 -8.74 14.95
C TRP A 277 2.30 -7.34 15.34
N GLY A 278 1.80 -6.28 14.72
CA GLY A 278 2.09 -4.88 15.06
C GLY A 278 1.74 -4.46 16.50
N ILE A 279 1.46 -5.43 17.39
CA ILE A 279 1.23 -5.28 18.82
C ILE A 279 2.55 -5.31 19.62
N MET A 280 3.62 -5.92 19.12
CA MET A 280 4.98 -5.76 19.66
C MET A 280 5.86 -5.07 18.62
N GLY A 281 5.97 -3.76 18.74
CA GLY A 281 6.83 -2.95 17.89
C GLY A 281 8.29 -3.37 18.03
N ASN A 282 8.79 -4.17 17.08
CA ASN A 282 10.21 -4.32 16.89
C ASN A 282 10.71 -3.05 16.18
N GLN A 283 11.16 -2.08 16.98
CA GLN A 283 11.69 -0.80 16.50
C GLN A 283 13.10 -1.01 15.92
N ASN A 284 13.20 -1.63 14.74
CA ASN A 284 14.42 -1.52 13.96
C ASN A 284 14.31 -0.30 13.04
N SER A 285 15.39 0.47 12.93
CA SER A 285 15.47 1.71 12.13
C SER A 285 15.21 1.54 10.62
N LEU A 286 15.06 0.30 10.14
CA LEU A 286 14.71 -0.05 8.76
C LEU A 286 13.34 -0.74 8.65
N ASP A 287 12.75 -1.22 9.76
CA ASP A 287 11.36 -1.72 9.78
C ASP A 287 10.35 -0.56 9.58
N GLU A 288 10.74 0.68 9.88
CA GLU A 288 9.93 1.89 9.62
C GLU A 288 9.73 2.17 8.10
N LEU A 289 10.50 1.54 7.21
CA LEU A 289 10.49 1.78 5.76
C LEU A 289 9.93 0.62 4.92
N LYS A 290 9.41 -0.44 5.56
CA LYS A 290 8.89 -1.58 4.81
C LYS A 290 7.68 -1.17 3.95
N GLU A 291 7.76 -1.55 2.69
CA GLU A 291 6.75 -1.35 1.65
C GLU A 291 6.11 -2.69 1.31
N HIS A 292 4.79 -2.70 1.25
CA HIS A 292 4.00 -3.84 0.84
C HIS A 292 3.80 -3.80 -0.68
N ASP A 293 4.53 -4.64 -1.39
CA ASP A 293 4.39 -4.87 -2.82
C ASP A 293 3.99 -6.34 -3.07
N PRO A 294 2.73 -6.61 -3.48
CA PRO A 294 2.24 -7.96 -3.72
C PRO A 294 3.09 -8.80 -4.67
N LEU A 295 3.72 -8.18 -5.68
CA LEU A 295 4.56 -8.93 -6.64
C LEU A 295 5.87 -9.39 -5.98
N VAL A 296 6.47 -8.53 -5.15
CA VAL A 296 7.67 -8.87 -4.37
C VAL A 296 7.35 -9.93 -3.33
N VAL A 297 6.24 -9.78 -2.59
CA VAL A 297 5.78 -10.77 -1.61
C VAL A 297 5.58 -12.13 -2.26
N LEU A 298 4.84 -12.20 -3.38
CA LEU A 298 4.61 -13.48 -4.08
C LEU A 298 5.90 -14.08 -4.64
N GLY A 299 6.80 -13.26 -5.18
CA GLY A 299 8.10 -13.73 -5.68
C GLY A 299 8.97 -14.32 -4.57
N ALA A 300 9.06 -13.63 -3.44
CA ALA A 300 9.84 -14.08 -2.30
C ALA A 300 9.22 -15.29 -1.57
N GLU A 301 7.91 -15.32 -1.41
CA GLU A 301 7.21 -16.43 -0.74
C GLU A 301 7.31 -17.73 -1.56
N LEU A 302 7.11 -17.64 -2.89
CA LEU A 302 7.08 -18.83 -3.76
C LEU A 302 8.48 -19.34 -4.15
N LEU A 303 9.47 -18.44 -4.28
CA LEU A 303 10.79 -18.78 -4.82
C LEU A 303 11.93 -18.56 -3.80
N GLY A 304 11.60 -18.10 -2.60
CA GLY A 304 12.54 -17.76 -1.55
C GLY A 304 13.23 -16.42 -1.75
N THR A 305 13.91 -15.97 -0.70
CA THR A 305 14.78 -14.80 -0.69
C THR A 305 16.22 -15.17 -1.08
N LEU A 306 17.07 -14.16 -1.34
CA LEU A 306 18.50 -14.38 -1.60
C LEU A 306 19.23 -14.93 -0.37
N SER A 307 20.12 -15.90 -0.59
CA SER A 307 21.08 -16.41 0.40
C SER A 307 22.30 -15.50 0.54
N LEU A 308 22.07 -14.18 0.54
CA LEU A 308 23.08 -13.16 0.77
C LEU A 308 22.84 -12.51 2.13
N ASN A 309 23.91 -12.31 2.91
CA ASN A 309 23.78 -11.65 4.20
C ASN A 309 23.30 -10.19 4.02
N ARG A 310 22.73 -9.62 5.09
CA ARG A 310 22.16 -8.27 5.06
C ARG A 310 23.20 -7.20 4.70
N GLU A 311 24.43 -7.34 5.19
CA GLU A 311 25.50 -6.35 5.03
C GLU A 311 25.97 -6.25 3.57
N ASP A 312 26.16 -7.38 2.90
CA ASP A 312 26.57 -7.47 1.51
C ASP A 312 25.45 -6.95 0.60
N LYS A 313 24.18 -7.24 0.89
CA LYS A 313 23.03 -6.63 0.19
C LYS A 313 23.10 -5.11 0.26
N LEU A 314 23.31 -4.55 1.46
CA LEU A 314 23.40 -3.10 1.64
C LEU A 314 24.59 -2.52 0.88
N LYS A 315 25.79 -3.11 0.97
CA LYS A 315 26.98 -2.63 0.26
C LYS A 315 26.82 -2.67 -1.27
N ILE A 316 26.16 -3.68 -1.82
CA ILE A 316 25.86 -3.76 -3.25
C ILE A 316 24.86 -2.67 -3.66
N LEU A 317 23.82 -2.45 -2.85
CA LEU A 317 22.85 -1.37 -3.07
C LEU A 317 23.53 0.02 -3.01
N GLU A 318 24.46 0.22 -2.07
CA GLU A 318 25.28 1.44 -1.94
C GLU A 318 26.18 1.70 -3.14
N SER A 319 26.87 0.67 -3.61
CA SER A 319 27.88 0.82 -4.66
C SER A 319 27.27 0.95 -6.05
N LYS A 320 26.18 0.22 -6.31
CA LYS A 320 25.64 0.03 -7.66
C LYS A 320 24.41 0.87 -7.97
N PHE A 321 23.52 1.04 -6.99
CA PHE A 321 22.24 1.72 -7.19
C PHE A 321 22.22 3.13 -6.60
N ASP A 322 23.40 3.65 -6.22
CA ASP A 322 23.59 4.94 -5.55
C ASP A 322 22.68 5.12 -4.30
N LEU A 323 22.32 4.01 -3.65
CA LEU A 323 21.46 4.01 -2.47
C LEU A 323 22.25 4.28 -1.19
N ARG A 324 23.42 4.93 -1.28
CA ARG A 324 24.30 5.26 -0.15
C ARG A 324 23.57 5.97 0.99
N HIS A 325 22.58 6.78 0.63
CA HIS A 325 21.78 7.54 1.59
C HIS A 325 20.64 6.74 2.23
N ALA A 326 20.19 5.65 1.59
CA ALA A 326 19.06 4.83 2.06
C ALA A 326 19.50 3.61 2.90
N THR A 327 20.74 3.17 2.72
CA THR A 327 21.30 1.90 3.23
C THR A 327 22.16 2.05 4.47
N LYS A 328 22.69 3.25 4.75
CA LYS A 328 23.40 3.55 6.00
C LYS A 328 22.46 3.39 7.18
N ARG A 329 22.96 2.76 8.26
CA ARG A 329 22.23 2.69 9.54
C ARG A 329 21.93 4.10 10.00
N LYS A 330 20.64 4.42 10.06
CA LYS A 330 20.13 5.68 10.56
C LYS A 330 19.76 5.49 12.02
N LEU A 331 20.38 6.24 12.92
CA LEU A 331 19.89 6.34 14.30
C LEU A 331 18.66 7.26 14.39
N TRP A 332 18.42 8.09 13.35
CA TRP A 332 17.23 8.92 13.15
C TRP A 332 16.66 8.88 11.74
N SER A 333 15.33 8.98 11.62
CA SER A 333 14.68 9.25 10.33
C SER A 333 15.11 10.62 9.78
N GLY A 334 15.59 10.64 8.53
CA GLY A 334 15.93 11.87 7.80
C GLY A 334 14.70 12.63 7.28
N GLU A 335 13.50 12.05 7.40
CA GLU A 335 12.25 12.62 6.84
C GLU A 335 11.81 13.91 7.55
N SER A 336 12.26 14.13 8.79
CA SER A 336 11.92 15.33 9.57
C SER A 336 12.96 16.45 9.46
N LEU A 337 14.05 16.24 8.71
CA LEU A 337 15.07 17.27 8.51
C LEU A 337 14.70 18.11 7.28
N SER A 338 14.78 19.43 7.43
CA SER A 338 14.51 20.38 6.35
C SER A 338 15.61 21.43 6.27
N THR A 339 15.96 21.85 5.05
CA THR A 339 16.83 23.00 4.84
C THR A 339 16.06 24.27 5.18
N SER A 340 16.51 24.99 6.20
CA SER A 340 15.91 26.29 6.54
C SER A 340 16.57 27.43 5.76
N THR A 341 17.89 27.34 5.52
CA THR A 341 18.63 28.38 4.80
C THR A 341 19.88 27.80 4.19
N VAL A 342 20.21 28.23 2.97
CA VAL A 342 21.51 27.99 2.32
C VAL A 342 22.12 29.35 2.00
N LEU A 343 23.26 29.65 2.61
CA LEU A 343 24.05 30.84 2.31
C LEU A 343 25.35 30.39 1.66
N SER A 344 25.72 31.02 0.55
CA SER A 344 27.00 30.80 -0.11
C SER A 344 27.71 32.14 -0.22
N ASN A 345 28.88 32.24 0.41
CA ASN A 345 29.73 33.42 0.39
C ASN A 345 30.99 33.09 -0.41
N ILE A 346 31.27 33.88 -1.44
CA ILE A 346 32.43 33.68 -2.31
C ILE A 346 33.28 34.93 -2.21
N GLN A 347 34.51 34.78 -1.75
CA GLN A 347 35.50 35.84 -1.68
C GLN A 347 36.63 35.49 -2.65
N VAL A 348 36.92 36.38 -3.57
CA VAL A 348 38.00 36.21 -4.56
C VAL A 348 39.14 37.14 -4.18
N PHE A 349 40.35 36.60 -4.14
CA PHE A 349 41.58 37.31 -3.83
C PHE A 349 42.52 37.23 -5.05
N PRO A 350 42.38 38.13 -6.04
CA PRO A 350 43.09 38.06 -7.31
C PRO A 350 44.61 38.13 -7.16
N ASP A 351 45.10 38.97 -6.25
CA ASP A 351 46.54 39.15 -5.99
C ASP A 351 47.21 37.87 -5.49
N TYR A 352 46.43 37.02 -4.81
CA TYR A 352 46.86 35.70 -4.32
C TYR A 352 46.41 34.56 -5.23
N ARG A 353 45.71 34.86 -6.34
CA ARG A 353 45.07 33.89 -7.25
C ARG A 353 44.25 32.82 -6.53
N LEU A 354 43.58 33.20 -5.44
CA LEU A 354 42.84 32.29 -4.58
C LEU A 354 41.38 32.73 -4.49
N ALA A 355 40.46 31.78 -4.44
CA ALA A 355 39.07 32.04 -4.13
C ALA A 355 38.68 31.21 -2.91
N TYR A 356 38.14 31.88 -1.89
CA TYR A 356 37.54 31.26 -0.72
C TYR A 356 36.03 31.15 -0.94
N THR A 357 35.48 29.97 -0.72
CA THR A 357 34.03 29.74 -0.79
C THR A 357 33.58 29.13 0.52
N GLU A 358 32.66 29.82 1.18
CA GLU A 358 31.99 29.34 2.38
C GLU A 358 30.53 29.01 2.04
N LYS A 359 30.08 27.82 2.44
CA LYS A 359 28.68 27.41 2.31
C LYS A 359 28.12 27.08 3.68
N ILE A 360 27.18 27.89 4.14
CA ILE A 360 26.49 27.70 5.42
C ILE A 360 25.12 27.09 5.13
N ILE A 361 24.91 25.85 5.56
CA ILE A 361 23.64 25.13 5.44
C ILE A 361 23.01 25.03 6.82
N ARG A 362 21.86 25.69 7.02
CA ARG A 362 21.10 25.60 8.26
C ARG A 362 20.02 24.53 8.13
N ILE A 363 20.18 23.48 8.91
CA ILE A 363 19.26 22.34 8.94
C ILE A 363 18.38 22.49 10.16
N LYS A 364 17.07 22.37 9.97
CA LYS A 364 16.10 22.33 11.05
C LYS A 364 15.49 20.94 11.13
N ASN A 365 15.49 20.37 12.34
CA ASN A 365 14.68 19.20 12.66
C ASN A 365 13.27 19.66 13.03
N ASN A 366 12.27 19.20 12.29
CA ASN A 366 10.85 19.47 12.54
C ASN A 366 10.18 18.41 13.44
N SER A 367 10.96 17.47 13.99
CA SER A 367 10.48 16.48 14.95
C SER A 367 10.24 17.11 16.33
N ASN A 368 9.07 16.88 16.93
CA ASN A 368 8.78 17.26 18.33
C ASN A 368 9.17 16.16 19.34
N ARG A 369 9.95 15.13 18.94
CA ARG A 369 10.42 14.09 19.87
C ARG A 369 11.35 14.75 20.89
N LYS A 370 11.06 14.68 22.19
CA LYS A 370 11.98 15.14 23.23
C LYS A 370 13.19 14.21 23.26
N TRP A 371 14.35 14.79 23.04
CA TRP A 371 15.63 14.09 22.92
C TRP A 371 16.01 13.56 24.30
N THR A 372 16.02 12.24 24.50
CA THR A 372 16.34 11.65 25.79
C THR A 372 17.84 11.38 25.96
N LYS A 373 18.63 11.38 24.87
CA LYS A 373 20.12 11.30 24.88
C LYS A 373 20.74 12.03 23.67
N GLN A 374 22.05 12.26 23.73
CA GLN A 374 22.87 12.68 22.58
C GLN A 374 22.74 11.65 21.46
N GLU A 375 22.31 12.09 20.29
CA GLU A 375 22.03 11.25 19.14
C GLU A 375 22.49 12.02 17.87
N GLU A 376 22.82 11.31 16.78
CA GLU A 376 23.44 11.87 15.56
C GLU A 376 22.48 11.86 14.35
N ALA A 377 22.39 13.00 13.64
CA ALA A 377 21.67 13.13 12.37
C ALA A 377 22.58 12.86 11.18
N LEU A 378 22.05 12.17 10.16
CA LEU A 378 22.60 12.21 8.81
C LEU A 378 21.69 13.09 7.94
N TYR A 379 22.18 14.29 7.60
CA TYR A 379 21.55 15.19 6.64
C TYR A 379 22.31 15.11 5.31
N THR A 380 21.58 14.90 4.21
CA THR A 380 22.14 14.69 2.87
C THR A 380 21.47 15.60 1.88
#